data_AF-A0A9D8MV18-F1
#
_entry.id   AF-A0A9D8MV18-F1
#
_cell.length_a   1.000
_cell.length_b   1.000
_cell.length_c   1.000
_cell.angle_alpha   90.00
_cell.angle_beta   90.00
_cell.angle_gamma   90.00
#
_symmetry.space_group_name_H-M   'P 1'
#
loop_
_entity.id
_entity.type
_entity.pdbx_description
1 polymer ?
#
loop_
_entity_poly.entity_id
_entity_poly.type
_entity_poly.pdbx_seq_one_letter_code
_entity_poly.pdbx_strand_id
1 'polypeptide(L)'
;MKTSSPSLKYWIFAGLAALLLTPATAQADVGTPLMWATLLHLFIGNLLIGIFEGYLLAKFFKLPKLRSIILMIIANYVSMWLGGLLLLGWLSSLIPVDLSSGRWIYPGLILLSFILTLLMEYPFVCGAFKGVQGKWKKAWKGTLLTQTLSYIILFGWYGMTSHATLYTENKVVQLSEMELPKEVTIYFISVEDGNVYSGNLSEQNWQKVYNLDKKDEKTVNCLNVWPSEKNTNLWDLVFCERDRKGAKIAEVILKDIAQDATPSRDSILNNGPYTDPYRQLYSDAPQIGDAKQSDWYDFRTGSWSWEGFWGRNKKTNKKVHVSFEIPYGNYWWVRFVTHLPTDKILFQLGRDQICLYDLNKKQVALVTKGRSPLAVIEKKDQTPVEEDTTQKNDL
;
A
#
# COMPACT_ATOMS: atom_id res chain seq x y z
N MET A 1 23.20 29.63 51.46
CA MET A 1 22.46 28.37 51.28
C MET A 1 22.93 27.70 49.99
N LYS A 2 23.51 26.50 50.05
CA LYS A 2 23.86 25.73 48.84
C LYS A 2 22.62 24.96 48.38
N THR A 3 22.09 25.31 47.22
CA THR A 3 21.05 24.52 46.56
C THR A 3 21.71 23.29 45.95
N SER A 4 21.39 22.11 46.47
CA SER A 4 21.80 20.84 45.86
C SER A 4 21.05 20.68 44.55
N SER A 5 21.77 20.62 43.43
CA SER A 5 21.14 20.31 42.15
C SER A 5 20.54 18.90 42.17
N PRO A 6 19.34 18.71 41.61
CA PRO A 6 18.73 17.39 41.54
C PRO A 6 19.60 16.43 40.74
N SER A 7 19.72 15.20 41.26
CA SER A 7 20.55 14.16 40.63
C SER A 7 20.01 13.75 39.25
N LEU A 8 20.88 13.30 38.35
CA LEU A 8 20.51 12.81 37.01
C LEU A 8 19.38 11.75 37.03
N LYS A 9 19.34 10.92 38.09
CA LYS A 9 18.28 9.92 38.29
C LYS A 9 16.90 10.55 38.44
N TYR A 10 16.81 11.71 39.10
CA TYR A 10 15.57 12.46 39.27
C TYR A 10 15.03 12.95 37.93
N TRP A 11 15.89 13.48 37.06
CA TRP A 11 15.50 13.94 35.73
C TRP A 11 15.09 12.80 34.81
N ILE A 12 15.77 11.65 34.87
CA ILE A 12 15.37 10.45 34.12
C ILE A 12 13.98 9.98 34.59
N PHE A 13 13.76 9.92 35.91
CA PHE A 13 12.49 9.48 36.47
C PHE A 13 11.35 10.46 36.16
N ALA A 14 11.59 11.77 36.29
CA ALA A 14 10.64 12.81 35.93
C ALA A 14 10.31 12.80 34.44
N GLY A 15 11.31 12.57 33.57
CA GLY A 15 11.11 12.43 32.14
C GLY A 15 10.26 11.21 31.78
N LEU A 16 10.55 10.04 32.39
CA LEU A 16 9.75 8.82 32.20
C LEU A 16 8.32 8.98 32.75
N ALA A 17 8.16 9.59 33.93
CA ALA A 17 6.85 9.87 34.50
C ALA A 17 6.06 10.85 33.64
N ALA A 18 6.69 11.90 33.11
CA ALA A 18 6.05 12.83 32.17
C ALA A 18 5.60 12.11 30.88
N LEU A 19 6.41 11.18 30.36
CA LEU A 19 6.08 10.33 29.20
C LEU A 19 4.91 9.37 29.47
N LEU A 20 4.79 8.85 30.69
CA LEU A 20 3.69 7.98 31.11
C LEU A 20 2.41 8.76 31.44
N LEU A 21 2.55 10.01 31.87
CA LEU A 21 1.45 10.91 32.23
C LEU A 21 0.97 11.77 31.06
N THR A 22 1.75 11.89 29.97
CA THR A 22 1.24 12.46 28.73
C THR A 22 0.13 11.56 28.23
N PRO A 23 -1.12 12.04 28.14
CA PRO A 23 -2.19 11.24 27.56
C PRO A 23 -1.72 10.86 26.16
N ALA A 24 -1.69 9.56 25.88
CA ALA A 24 -1.48 9.05 24.55
C ALA A 24 -2.71 9.43 23.71
N THR A 25 -2.83 10.71 23.38
CA THR A 25 -3.66 11.17 22.28
C THR A 25 -3.00 10.60 21.05
N ALA A 26 -3.42 9.38 20.69
CA ALA A 26 -3.11 8.77 19.41
C ALA A 26 -3.72 9.68 18.36
N GLN A 27 -2.96 10.69 17.95
CA GLN A 27 -3.31 11.49 16.79
C GLN A 27 -3.20 10.55 15.60
N ALA A 28 -4.32 10.29 14.95
CA ALA A 28 -4.44 9.37 13.81
C ALA A 28 -3.50 9.74 12.65
N ASP A 29 -2.95 10.96 12.65
CA ASP A 29 -2.07 11.50 11.62
C ASP A 29 -0.57 11.32 11.90
N VAL A 30 -0.21 10.68 13.02
CA VAL A 30 1.20 10.57 13.46
C VAL A 30 1.97 9.51 12.65
N GLY A 31 1.29 8.79 11.74
CA GLY A 31 1.88 7.81 10.81
C GLY A 31 1.85 6.37 11.34
N THR A 32 2.33 5.43 10.53
CA THR A 32 2.13 3.99 10.80
C THR A 32 3.07 3.45 11.88
N PRO A 33 2.71 2.34 12.56
CA PRO A 33 3.62 1.65 13.47
C PRO A 33 4.96 1.33 12.81
N LEU A 34 4.95 0.92 11.53
CA LEU A 34 6.16 0.64 10.79
C LEU A 34 7.03 1.88 10.57
N MET A 35 6.43 3.04 10.29
CA MET A 35 7.15 4.30 10.14
C MET A 35 7.88 4.65 11.45
N TRP A 36 7.19 4.57 12.59
CA TRP A 36 7.80 4.81 13.91
C TRP A 36 8.85 3.78 14.27
N ALA A 37 8.56 2.51 14.04
CA ALA A 37 9.51 1.42 14.24
C ALA A 37 10.79 1.66 13.43
N THR A 38 10.65 2.15 12.19
CA THR A 38 11.76 2.52 11.32
C THR A 38 12.52 3.71 11.90
N LEU A 39 11.86 4.82 12.24
CA LEU A 39 12.52 5.99 12.84
C LEU A 39 13.28 5.61 14.13
N LEU A 40 12.63 4.92 15.06
CA LEU A 40 13.25 4.46 16.30
C LEU A 40 14.44 3.54 16.04
N HIS A 41 14.33 2.62 15.08
CA HIS A 41 15.43 1.77 14.68
C HIS A 41 16.60 2.58 14.10
N LEU A 42 16.34 3.50 13.17
CA LEU A 42 17.38 4.30 12.52
C LEU A 42 18.17 5.15 13.54
N PHE A 43 17.50 5.77 14.52
CA PHE A 43 18.14 6.66 15.49
C PHE A 43 18.70 5.96 16.73
N ILE A 44 17.94 5.03 17.33
CA ILE A 44 18.28 4.41 18.62
C ILE A 44 18.61 2.92 18.44
N GLY A 45 17.85 2.22 17.62
CA GLY A 45 18.03 0.78 17.40
C GLY A 45 19.43 0.43 16.88
N ASN A 46 19.96 1.17 15.89
CA ASN A 46 21.31 0.94 15.37
C ASN A 46 22.42 1.08 16.43
N LEU A 47 22.27 2.03 17.35
CA LEU A 47 23.20 2.17 18.48
C LEU A 47 23.16 0.93 19.38
N LEU A 48 21.96 0.49 19.74
CA LEU A 48 21.76 -0.69 20.60
C LEU A 48 22.26 -1.98 19.93
N ILE A 49 21.99 -2.14 18.62
CA ILE A 49 22.48 -3.26 17.82
C ILE A 49 24.00 -3.24 17.76
N GLY A 50 24.62 -2.10 17.45
CA GLY A 50 26.08 -1.98 17.45
C GLY A 50 26.72 -2.32 18.80
N ILE A 51 26.10 -1.91 19.92
CA ILE A 51 26.55 -2.29 21.27
C ILE A 51 26.45 -3.81 21.47
N PHE A 52 25.31 -4.40 21.11
CA PHE A 52 25.06 -5.84 21.22
C PHE A 52 26.06 -6.65 20.39
N GLU A 53 26.22 -6.33 19.10
CA GLU A 53 27.13 -7.02 18.20
C GLU A 53 28.58 -6.87 18.63
N GLY A 54 29.01 -5.66 19.00
CA GLY A 54 30.36 -5.42 19.51
C GLY A 54 30.64 -6.21 20.80
N TYR A 55 29.64 -6.35 21.68
CA TYR A 55 29.74 -7.20 22.86
C TYR A 55 29.86 -8.69 22.49
N LEU A 56 29.07 -9.18 21.53
CA LEU A 56 29.17 -10.56 21.05
C LEU A 56 30.56 -10.84 20.46
N LEU A 57 31.08 -9.97 19.59
CA LEU A 57 32.43 -10.11 19.03
C LEU A 57 33.49 -10.18 20.14
N ALA A 58 33.42 -9.27 21.10
CA ALA A 58 34.35 -9.24 22.22
C ALA A 58 34.28 -10.53 23.05
N LYS A 59 33.07 -11.01 23.34
CA LYS A 59 32.84 -12.22 24.15
C LYS A 59 33.30 -13.49 23.45
N PHE A 60 32.85 -13.74 22.22
CA PHE A 60 33.11 -15.01 21.52
C PHE A 60 34.55 -15.12 21.00
N PHE A 61 35.19 -13.99 20.69
CA PHE A 61 36.54 -13.98 20.11
C PHE A 61 37.61 -13.38 21.03
N LYS A 62 37.26 -13.04 22.28
CA LYS A 62 38.15 -12.47 23.30
C LYS A 62 38.84 -11.18 22.81
N LEU A 63 38.09 -10.32 22.14
CA LEU A 63 38.57 -9.03 21.62
C LEU A 63 38.41 -7.90 22.64
N PRO A 64 39.13 -6.77 22.50
CA PRO A 64 38.96 -5.61 23.37
C PRO A 64 37.53 -5.03 23.26
N LYS A 65 36.75 -5.17 24.33
CA LYS A 65 35.31 -4.86 24.38
C LYS A 65 34.95 -3.46 23.85
N LEU A 66 35.60 -2.42 24.39
CA LEU A 66 35.29 -1.04 24.01
C LEU A 66 35.52 -0.79 22.51
N ARG A 67 36.62 -1.34 21.98
CA ARG A 67 36.97 -1.20 20.58
C ARG A 67 35.96 -1.90 19.67
N SER A 68 35.58 -3.14 19.99
CA SER A 68 34.58 -3.89 19.23
C SER A 68 33.23 -3.15 19.22
N ILE A 69 32.79 -2.62 20.37
CA ILE A 69 31.55 -1.85 20.48
C ILE A 69 31.58 -0.59 19.61
N ILE A 70 32.61 0.24 19.75
CA ILE A 70 32.71 1.48 18.97
C ILE A 70 32.71 1.19 17.46
N LEU A 71 33.48 0.18 17.03
CA LEU A 71 33.53 -0.18 15.61
C LEU A 71 32.19 -0.68 15.07
N MET A 72 31.45 -1.50 15.84
CA MET A 72 30.16 -2.01 15.40
C MET A 72 29.07 -0.94 15.39
N ILE A 73 29.09 0.01 16.33
CA ILE A 73 28.19 1.18 16.26
C ILE A 73 28.42 1.94 14.96
N ILE A 74 29.68 2.25 14.63
CA ILE A 74 30.01 2.96 13.38
C ILE A 74 29.58 2.13 12.17
N ALA A 75 29.84 0.82 12.18
CA ALA A 75 29.48 -0.10 11.10
C ALA A 75 27.98 -0.07 10.81
N ASN A 76 27.13 -0.16 11.85
CA ASN A 76 25.68 -0.17 11.73
C ASN A 76 25.14 1.14 11.12
N TYR A 77 25.64 2.30 11.56
CA TYR A 77 25.19 3.56 10.95
C TYR A 77 25.67 3.69 9.50
N VAL A 78 26.90 3.29 9.19
CA VAL A 78 27.42 3.32 7.82
C VAL A 78 26.62 2.40 6.91
N SER A 79 26.36 1.16 7.35
CA SER A 79 25.59 0.17 6.59
C SER A 79 24.13 0.60 6.40
N MET A 80 23.51 1.24 7.40
CA MET A 80 22.18 1.83 7.31
C MET A 80 22.12 2.93 6.24
N TRP A 81 23.03 3.91 6.27
CA TRP A 81 23.03 5.02 5.30
C TRP A 81 23.26 4.52 3.87
N LEU A 82 24.26 3.65 3.68
CA LEU A 82 24.55 3.09 2.37
C LEU A 82 23.42 2.18 1.89
N GLY A 83 22.87 1.34 2.77
CA GLY A 83 21.73 0.48 2.47
C GLY A 83 20.49 1.28 2.07
N GLY A 84 20.16 2.35 2.79
CA GLY A 84 19.05 3.24 2.45
C GLY A 84 19.23 3.92 1.10
N LEU A 85 20.41 4.47 0.82
CA LEU A 85 20.70 5.11 -0.47
C LEU A 85 20.64 4.11 -1.65
N LEU A 86 21.19 2.91 -1.48
CA LEU A 86 21.25 1.89 -2.53
C LEU A 86 19.91 1.18 -2.75
N LEU A 87 19.25 0.71 -1.67
CA LEU A 87 18.06 -0.13 -1.78
C LEU A 87 16.78 0.68 -2.01
N LEU A 88 16.58 1.79 -1.30
CA LEU A 88 15.32 2.54 -1.40
C LEU A 88 15.29 3.43 -2.64
N GLY A 89 16.41 4.02 -3.04
CA GLY A 89 16.48 4.92 -4.19
C GLY A 89 16.63 4.19 -5.52
N TRP A 90 17.73 3.47 -5.68
CA TRP A 90 18.11 2.89 -6.97
C TRP A 90 17.32 1.62 -7.30
N LEU A 91 17.29 0.65 -6.39
CA LEU A 91 16.75 -0.67 -6.67
C LEU A 91 15.22 -0.68 -6.88
N SER A 92 14.49 0.15 -6.11
CA SER A 92 13.03 0.29 -6.23
C SER A 92 12.59 0.83 -7.59
N SER A 93 13.45 1.61 -8.26
CA SER A 93 13.19 2.16 -9.59
C SER A 93 13.43 1.16 -10.72
N LEU A 94 14.28 0.15 -10.49
CA LEU A 94 14.70 -0.81 -11.51
C LEU A 94 13.82 -2.05 -11.58
N ILE A 95 13.18 -2.40 -10.46
CA ILE A 95 12.39 -3.63 -10.36
C ILE A 95 10.92 -3.24 -10.35
N PRO A 96 10.18 -3.41 -11.47
CA PRO A 96 8.74 -3.21 -11.47
C PRO A 96 8.10 -4.29 -10.58
N VAL A 97 7.68 -3.90 -9.38
CA VAL A 97 6.99 -4.80 -8.44
C VAL A 97 5.49 -4.66 -8.62
N ASP A 98 4.85 -5.77 -8.95
CA ASP A 98 3.40 -5.92 -8.97
C ASP A 98 2.92 -6.97 -7.96
N LEU A 99 1.60 -7.14 -7.85
CA LEU A 99 0.96 -8.08 -6.94
C LEU A 99 1.53 -9.50 -7.10
N SER A 100 1.77 -9.95 -8.34
CA SER A 100 2.19 -11.32 -8.66
C SER A 100 3.67 -11.57 -8.36
N SER A 101 4.52 -10.60 -8.65
CA SER A 101 5.98 -10.66 -8.47
C SER A 101 6.41 -10.30 -7.05
N GLY A 102 5.65 -9.45 -6.34
CA GLY A 102 5.96 -8.98 -4.99
C GLY A 102 6.19 -10.10 -3.98
N ARG A 103 5.44 -11.21 -4.07
CA ARG A 103 5.60 -12.37 -3.17
C ARG A 103 7.00 -12.97 -3.16
N TRP A 104 7.74 -12.85 -4.26
CA TRP A 104 9.11 -13.36 -4.40
C TRP A 104 10.16 -12.26 -4.29
N ILE A 105 9.85 -11.08 -4.82
CA ILE A 105 10.77 -9.94 -4.79
C ILE A 105 11.02 -9.48 -3.34
N TYR A 106 9.98 -9.35 -2.50
CA TYR A 106 10.15 -8.81 -1.15
C TYR A 106 11.02 -9.70 -0.24
N PRO A 107 10.81 -11.03 -0.15
CA PRO A 107 11.77 -11.91 0.52
C PRO A 107 13.19 -11.82 -0.06
N GLY A 108 13.30 -11.69 -1.39
CA GLY A 108 14.58 -11.48 -2.07
C GLY A 108 15.29 -10.19 -1.63
N LEU A 109 14.55 -9.09 -1.46
CA LEU A 109 15.07 -7.82 -0.96
C LEU A 109 15.54 -7.90 0.49
N ILE A 110 14.84 -8.67 1.35
CA ILE A 110 15.26 -8.94 2.73
C ILE A 110 16.57 -9.74 2.74
N LEU A 111 16.69 -10.75 1.88
CA LEU A 111 17.92 -11.53 1.77
C LEU A 111 19.08 -10.67 1.24
N LEU A 112 18.80 -9.85 0.23
CA LEU A 112 19.77 -8.94 -0.36
C LEU A 112 20.27 -7.91 0.67
N SER A 113 19.37 -7.33 1.47
CA SER A 113 19.77 -6.37 2.50
C SER A 113 20.68 -7.01 3.54
N PHE A 114 20.37 -8.23 3.97
CA PHE A 114 21.24 -9.01 4.86
C PHE A 114 22.64 -9.22 4.26
N ILE A 115 22.72 -9.65 3.00
CA ILE A 115 24.01 -9.85 2.30
C ILE A 115 24.79 -8.53 2.21
N LEU A 116 24.13 -7.44 1.86
CA LEU A 116 24.76 -6.12 1.77
C LEU A 116 25.28 -5.67 3.15
N THR A 117 24.54 -5.90 4.23
CA THR A 117 25.02 -5.60 5.58
C THR A 117 26.27 -6.41 5.92
N LEU A 118 26.29 -7.72 5.64
CA LEU A 118 27.48 -8.55 5.84
C LEU A 118 28.70 -7.96 5.12
N LEU A 119 28.54 -7.56 3.86
CA LEU A 119 29.63 -7.00 3.05
C LEU A 119 30.10 -5.64 3.55
N MET A 120 29.17 -4.74 3.88
CA MET A 120 29.46 -3.38 4.31
C MET A 120 30.10 -3.33 5.70
N GLU A 121 29.73 -4.24 6.60
CA GLU A 121 30.21 -4.23 7.97
C GLU A 121 31.48 -5.07 8.17
N TYR A 122 31.77 -5.99 7.26
CA TYR A 122 32.97 -6.83 7.29
C TYR A 122 34.29 -6.06 7.51
N PRO A 123 34.55 -4.88 6.89
CA PRO A 123 35.76 -4.10 7.14
C PRO A 123 35.91 -3.65 8.60
N PHE A 124 34.81 -3.32 9.27
CA PHE A 124 34.81 -2.90 10.67
C PHE A 124 35.10 -4.07 11.61
N VAL A 125 34.49 -5.23 11.34
CA VAL A 125 34.81 -6.48 12.05
C VAL A 125 36.28 -6.83 11.87
N CYS A 126 36.81 -6.76 10.65
CA CYS A 126 38.25 -6.94 10.40
C CYS A 126 39.11 -5.97 11.22
N GLY A 127 38.66 -4.72 11.36
CA GLY A 127 39.26 -3.71 12.23
C GLY A 127 39.34 -4.17 13.69
N ALA A 128 38.28 -4.80 14.21
CA ALA A 128 38.24 -5.32 15.59
C ALA A 128 39.27 -6.45 15.81
N PHE A 129 39.57 -7.25 14.78
CA PHE A 129 40.58 -8.31 14.81
C PHE A 129 42.02 -7.85 14.50
N LYS A 130 42.31 -6.55 14.45
CA LYS A 130 43.68 -6.05 14.20
C LYS A 130 44.67 -6.62 15.24
N GLY A 131 45.73 -7.26 14.75
CA GLY A 131 46.76 -7.92 15.58
C GLY A 131 46.51 -9.39 15.87
N VAL A 132 45.37 -9.96 15.43
CA VAL A 132 45.04 -11.38 15.65
C VAL A 132 45.49 -12.24 14.46
N GLN A 133 46.19 -13.34 14.73
CA GLN A 133 46.54 -14.32 13.69
C GLN A 133 45.28 -14.97 13.10
N GLY A 134 45.25 -15.10 11.77
CA GLY A 134 44.09 -15.63 11.05
C GLY A 134 42.87 -14.70 11.06
N LYS A 135 43.09 -13.38 11.19
CA LYS A 135 42.03 -12.36 11.33
C LYS A 135 40.89 -12.49 10.32
N TRP A 136 41.18 -12.79 9.05
CA TRP A 136 40.17 -12.83 8.00
C TRP A 136 39.13 -13.93 8.20
N LYS A 137 39.57 -15.15 8.50
CA LYS A 137 38.66 -16.27 8.79
C LYS A 137 37.82 -16.02 10.04
N LYS A 138 38.43 -15.43 11.08
CA LYS A 138 37.73 -15.08 12.32
C LYS A 138 36.76 -13.92 12.12
N ALA A 139 37.13 -12.93 11.32
CA ALA A 139 36.28 -11.79 11.00
C ALA A 139 35.03 -12.25 10.24
N TRP A 140 35.15 -13.11 9.23
CA TRP A 140 33.99 -13.67 8.54
C TRP A 140 33.04 -14.42 9.47
N LYS A 141 33.58 -15.27 10.36
CA LYS A 141 32.77 -15.95 11.37
C LYS A 141 32.11 -14.97 12.33
N GLY A 142 32.84 -13.92 12.73
CA GLY A 142 32.34 -12.85 13.59
C GLY A 142 31.19 -12.10 12.93
N THR A 143 31.37 -11.61 11.71
CA THR A 143 30.35 -10.92 10.91
C THR A 143 29.12 -11.79 10.74
N LEU A 144 29.28 -13.05 10.32
CA LEU A 144 28.14 -13.93 10.13
C LEU A 144 27.38 -14.18 11.46
N LEU A 145 28.10 -14.44 12.54
CA LEU A 145 27.50 -14.68 13.85
C LEU A 145 26.73 -13.46 14.35
N THR A 146 27.35 -12.27 14.35
CA THR A 146 26.71 -11.08 14.90
C THR A 146 25.55 -10.62 14.05
N GLN A 147 25.72 -10.56 12.74
CA GLN A 147 24.67 -10.13 11.83
C GLN A 147 23.49 -11.09 11.82
N THR A 148 23.71 -12.41 11.90
CA THR A 148 22.60 -13.37 11.99
C THR A 148 21.78 -13.13 13.27
N LEU A 149 22.45 -12.93 14.41
CA LEU A 149 21.76 -12.72 15.68
C LEU A 149 21.03 -11.38 15.75
N SER A 150 21.62 -10.29 15.24
CA SER A 150 20.94 -9.00 15.17
C SER A 150 19.79 -9.01 14.17
N TYR A 151 19.94 -9.68 13.02
CA TYR A 151 18.85 -9.80 12.04
C TYR A 151 17.68 -10.63 12.53
N ILE A 152 17.88 -11.66 13.37
CA ILE A 152 16.75 -12.36 14.02
C ILE A 152 15.93 -11.38 14.88
N ILE A 153 16.60 -10.49 15.62
CA ILE A 153 15.95 -9.48 16.44
C ILE A 153 15.22 -8.46 15.55
N LEU A 154 15.88 -7.97 14.49
CA LEU A 154 15.29 -7.03 13.54
C LEU A 154 14.10 -7.63 12.79
N PHE A 155 14.20 -8.88 12.36
CA PHE A 155 13.12 -9.59 11.69
C PHE A 155 11.91 -9.74 12.61
N GLY A 156 12.12 -10.08 13.89
CA GLY A 156 11.05 -10.09 14.89
C GLY A 156 10.43 -8.71 15.09
N TRP A 157 11.25 -7.67 15.26
CA TRP A 157 10.80 -6.28 15.44
C TRP A 157 9.96 -5.77 14.27
N TYR A 158 10.46 -5.95 13.05
CA TYR A 158 9.75 -5.54 11.85
C TYR A 158 8.57 -6.44 11.54
N GLY A 159 8.65 -7.74 11.82
CA GLY A 159 7.53 -8.67 11.66
C GLY A 159 6.34 -8.29 12.54
N MET A 160 6.57 -7.81 13.76
CA MET A 160 5.50 -7.36 14.67
C MET A 160 4.90 -6.00 14.29
N THR A 161 5.59 -5.19 13.49
CA THR A 161 5.15 -3.83 13.13
C THR A 161 4.72 -3.71 11.67
N SER A 162 5.01 -4.73 10.86
CA SER A 162 4.60 -4.85 9.47
C SER A 162 3.25 -5.55 9.35
N HIS A 163 2.56 -5.28 8.25
CA HIS A 163 1.24 -5.86 7.98
C HIS A 163 1.19 -6.42 6.58
N ALA A 164 1.32 -7.74 6.50
CA ALA A 164 1.47 -8.46 5.25
C ALA A 164 0.29 -9.38 4.93
N THR A 165 -0.90 -9.07 5.46
CA THR A 165 -2.12 -9.90 5.30
C THR A 165 -2.42 -10.20 3.83
N LEU A 166 -2.11 -9.28 2.90
CA LEU A 166 -2.20 -9.50 1.45
C LEU A 166 -1.52 -10.80 0.98
N TYR A 167 -0.38 -11.19 1.55
CA TYR A 167 0.34 -12.41 1.16
C TYR A 167 0.30 -13.52 2.22
N THR A 168 0.06 -13.19 3.49
CA THR A 168 0.06 -14.19 4.57
C THR A 168 -1.31 -14.81 4.80
N GLU A 169 -2.40 -14.10 4.49
CA GLU A 169 -3.77 -14.57 4.75
C GLU A 169 -4.60 -14.78 3.48
N ASN A 170 -4.05 -14.43 2.31
CA ASN A 170 -4.74 -14.45 1.05
C ASN A 170 -3.93 -15.18 -0.02
N LYS A 171 -4.62 -15.82 -0.96
CA LYS A 171 -4.00 -16.51 -2.09
C LYS A 171 -3.94 -15.56 -3.28
N VAL A 172 -2.74 -15.20 -3.71
CA VAL A 172 -2.53 -14.50 -5.00
C VAL A 172 -2.71 -15.50 -6.13
N VAL A 173 -3.66 -15.24 -7.02
CA VAL A 173 -4.04 -16.12 -8.14
C VAL A 173 -4.02 -15.36 -9.47
N GLN A 174 -4.02 -16.10 -10.58
CA GLN A 174 -4.31 -15.49 -11.88
C GLN A 174 -5.79 -15.11 -11.96
N LEU A 175 -6.12 -14.04 -12.70
CA LEU A 175 -7.50 -13.59 -12.82
C LEU A 175 -8.43 -14.66 -13.44
N SER A 176 -7.89 -15.50 -14.32
CA SER A 176 -8.61 -16.64 -14.93
C SER A 176 -9.01 -17.74 -13.94
N GLU A 177 -8.43 -17.78 -12.74
CA GLU A 177 -8.83 -18.70 -11.66
C GLU A 177 -10.06 -18.19 -10.89
N MET A 178 -10.48 -16.95 -11.12
CA MET A 178 -11.60 -16.31 -10.42
C MET A 178 -12.88 -16.36 -11.25
N GLU A 179 -14.02 -16.50 -10.55
CA GLU A 179 -15.33 -16.29 -11.15
C GLU A 179 -15.61 -14.78 -11.19
N LEU A 180 -15.78 -14.23 -12.39
CA LEU A 180 -15.93 -12.79 -12.60
C LEU A 180 -17.41 -12.44 -12.86
N PRO A 181 -17.94 -11.34 -12.29
CA PRO A 181 -19.29 -10.87 -12.61
C PRO A 181 -19.34 -10.43 -14.08
N LYS A 182 -20.36 -10.87 -14.81
CA LYS A 182 -20.46 -10.70 -16.27
C LYS A 182 -21.07 -9.36 -16.67
N GLU A 183 -21.79 -8.74 -15.75
CA GLU A 183 -22.55 -7.51 -15.94
C GLU A 183 -21.77 -6.24 -15.54
N VAL A 184 -20.50 -6.39 -15.13
CA VAL A 184 -19.68 -5.28 -14.64
C VAL A 184 -18.75 -4.78 -15.74
N THR A 185 -18.89 -3.50 -16.08
CA THR A 185 -17.92 -2.75 -16.87
C THR A 185 -17.02 -1.95 -15.95
N ILE A 186 -15.72 -1.89 -16.27
CA ILE A 186 -14.75 -1.09 -15.54
C ILE A 186 -14.21 0.00 -16.45
N TYR A 187 -14.24 1.23 -15.94
CA TYR A 187 -13.49 2.36 -16.48
C TYR A 187 -12.24 2.61 -15.66
N PHE A 188 -11.11 2.90 -16.30
CA PHE A 188 -9.88 3.26 -15.61
C PHE A 188 -8.97 4.14 -16.47
N ILE A 189 -8.02 4.80 -15.81
CA ILE A 189 -6.96 5.56 -16.50
C ILE A 189 -5.76 4.63 -16.68
N SER A 190 -5.39 4.34 -17.92
CA SER A 190 -4.21 3.51 -18.24
C SER A 190 -2.92 4.19 -17.81
N VAL A 191 -1.96 3.41 -17.32
CA VAL A 191 -0.62 3.92 -16.98
C VAL A 191 0.31 4.02 -18.18
N GLU A 192 -0.02 3.39 -19.30
CA GLU A 192 0.82 3.38 -20.51
C GLU A 192 0.75 4.71 -21.26
N ASP A 193 -0.48 5.21 -21.48
CA ASP A 193 -0.73 6.40 -22.28
C ASP A 193 -1.48 7.51 -21.53
N GLY A 194 -1.99 7.22 -20.32
CA GLY A 194 -2.77 8.16 -19.51
C GLY A 194 -4.23 8.30 -19.93
N ASN A 195 -4.71 7.53 -20.91
CA ASN A 195 -6.06 7.63 -21.46
C ASN A 195 -7.08 6.84 -20.64
N VAL A 196 -8.37 7.11 -20.88
CA VAL A 196 -9.46 6.35 -20.25
C VAL A 196 -9.81 5.15 -21.10
N TYR A 197 -9.79 3.99 -20.47
CA TYR A 197 -10.21 2.71 -21.06
C TYR A 197 -11.47 2.21 -20.37
N SER A 198 -12.27 1.45 -21.12
CA SER A 198 -13.44 0.73 -20.64
C SER A 198 -13.37 -0.72 -21.10
N GLY A 199 -13.97 -1.64 -20.36
CA GLY A 199 -14.16 -3.02 -20.82
C GLY A 199 -14.94 -3.84 -19.81
N ASN A 200 -15.50 -4.95 -20.29
CA ASN A 200 -16.19 -5.89 -19.43
C ASN A 200 -15.16 -6.61 -18.54
N LEU A 201 -15.40 -6.66 -17.23
CA LEU A 201 -14.45 -7.28 -16.29
C LEU A 201 -14.20 -8.76 -16.61
N SER A 202 -15.24 -9.49 -17.05
CA SER A 202 -15.12 -10.92 -17.36
C SER A 202 -14.40 -11.19 -18.68
N GLU A 203 -14.58 -10.33 -19.68
CA GLU A 203 -14.00 -10.49 -21.02
C GLU A 203 -12.61 -9.86 -21.16
N GLN A 204 -12.27 -8.87 -20.32
CA GLN A 204 -11.00 -8.14 -20.33
C GLN A 204 -10.68 -7.48 -21.68
N ASN A 205 -11.72 -7.11 -22.43
CA ASN A 205 -11.62 -6.42 -23.72
C ASN A 205 -11.50 -4.90 -23.53
N TRP A 206 -10.34 -4.44 -23.08
CA TRP A 206 -10.11 -3.02 -22.81
C TRP A 206 -10.06 -2.19 -24.10
N GLN A 207 -10.95 -1.21 -24.22
CA GLN A 207 -11.06 -0.28 -25.33
C GLN A 207 -10.85 1.15 -24.83
N LYS A 208 -10.07 1.93 -25.57
CA LYS A 208 -9.91 3.37 -25.29
C LYS A 208 -11.23 4.08 -25.58
N VAL A 209 -11.76 4.78 -24.58
CA VAL A 209 -13.02 5.53 -24.69
C VAL A 209 -12.84 7.04 -24.61
N TYR A 210 -11.71 7.51 -24.08
CA TYR A 210 -11.41 8.94 -24.00
C TYR A 210 -9.92 9.24 -24.06
N ASN A 211 -9.56 10.33 -24.72
CA ASN A 211 -8.18 10.80 -24.82
C ASN A 211 -7.92 11.88 -23.77
N LEU A 212 -7.08 11.59 -22.78
CA LEU A 212 -6.64 12.58 -21.80
C LEU A 212 -5.33 13.16 -22.31
N ASP A 213 -5.40 14.20 -23.14
CA ASP A 213 -4.23 14.89 -23.71
C ASP A 213 -3.28 15.52 -22.65
N LYS A 214 -3.55 15.33 -21.35
CA LYS A 214 -2.82 15.91 -20.23
C LYS A 214 -2.03 14.85 -19.45
N LYS A 215 -0.71 14.94 -19.56
CA LYS A 215 0.26 14.18 -18.75
C LYS A 215 0.83 14.99 -17.58
N ASP A 216 0.08 15.90 -16.97
CA ASP A 216 0.63 16.60 -15.80
C ASP A 216 0.77 15.63 -14.63
N GLU A 217 1.99 15.16 -14.40
CA GLU A 217 2.34 14.27 -13.28
C GLU A 217 2.07 14.91 -11.91
N LYS A 218 1.87 16.24 -11.87
CA LYS A 218 1.64 16.98 -10.63
C LYS A 218 0.18 17.01 -10.20
N THR A 219 -0.75 16.63 -11.08
CA THR A 219 -2.19 16.61 -10.76
C THR A 219 -2.66 15.21 -10.36
N VAL A 220 -3.62 15.18 -9.44
CA VAL A 220 -4.29 13.93 -9.04
C VAL A 220 -5.48 13.75 -9.97
N ASN A 221 -5.36 12.78 -10.86
CA ASN A 221 -6.38 12.42 -11.84
C ASN A 221 -7.23 11.27 -11.32
N CYS A 222 -8.56 11.44 -11.37
CA CYS A 222 -9.50 10.39 -11.00
C CYS A 222 -10.74 10.40 -11.90
N LEU A 223 -11.38 9.25 -11.97
CA LEU A 223 -12.68 9.04 -12.61
C LEU A 223 -13.77 9.06 -11.54
N ASN A 224 -14.93 9.57 -11.91
CA ASN A 224 -16.12 9.60 -11.08
C ASN A 224 -17.38 9.51 -11.95
N VAL A 225 -18.55 9.43 -11.31
CA VAL A 225 -19.84 9.48 -11.99
C VAL A 225 -20.70 10.60 -11.42
N TRP A 226 -21.41 11.31 -12.29
CA TRP A 226 -22.42 12.30 -11.93
C TRP A 226 -23.79 11.91 -12.48
N PRO A 227 -24.90 12.30 -11.83
CA PRO A 227 -26.22 12.09 -12.40
C PRO A 227 -26.31 12.79 -13.76
N SER A 228 -26.79 12.08 -14.78
CA SER A 228 -26.98 12.66 -16.12
C SER A 228 -28.01 13.79 -16.07
N GLU A 229 -27.69 14.91 -16.74
CA GLU A 229 -28.58 16.06 -16.86
C GLU A 229 -29.81 15.73 -17.71
N LYS A 230 -29.65 14.86 -18.72
CA LYS A 230 -30.70 14.52 -19.67
C LYS A 230 -31.56 13.35 -19.20
N ASN A 231 -30.92 12.33 -18.63
CA ASN A 231 -31.58 11.11 -18.21
C ASN A 231 -31.37 10.92 -16.72
N THR A 232 -32.35 11.33 -15.92
CA THR A 232 -32.21 11.32 -14.47
C THR A 232 -31.91 9.93 -13.91
N ASN A 233 -32.24 8.83 -14.59
CA ASN A 233 -31.94 7.48 -14.12
C ASN A 233 -30.56 6.94 -14.51
N LEU A 234 -29.76 7.76 -15.21
CA LEU A 234 -28.47 7.35 -15.73
C LEU A 234 -27.34 8.21 -15.15
N TRP A 235 -26.13 7.70 -15.34
CA TRP A 235 -24.90 8.27 -14.85
C TRP A 235 -24.02 8.72 -16.00
N ASP A 236 -23.41 9.89 -15.88
CA ASP A 236 -22.37 10.39 -16.77
C ASP A 236 -20.99 10.09 -16.18
N LEU A 237 -20.03 9.67 -17.00
CA LEU A 237 -18.64 9.50 -16.61
C LEU A 237 -17.94 10.85 -16.59
N VAL A 238 -17.26 11.14 -15.48
CA VAL A 238 -16.61 12.44 -15.26
C VAL A 238 -15.15 12.24 -14.94
N PHE A 239 -14.29 12.90 -15.71
CA PHE A 239 -12.89 13.06 -15.39
C PHE A 239 -12.70 14.21 -14.39
N CYS A 240 -11.91 13.96 -13.35
CA CYS A 240 -11.64 14.90 -12.28
C CYS A 240 -10.12 15.12 -12.17
N GLU A 241 -9.68 16.34 -12.43
CA GLU A 241 -8.29 16.79 -12.25
C GLU A 241 -8.20 17.68 -11.02
N ARG A 242 -7.27 17.36 -10.10
CA ARG A 242 -7.00 18.17 -8.90
C ARG A 242 -5.57 18.67 -8.88
N ASP A 243 -5.40 19.99 -8.74
CA ASP A 243 -4.11 20.59 -8.46
C ASP A 243 -3.77 20.59 -6.95
N ARG A 244 -2.52 20.93 -6.61
CA ARG A 244 -2.09 21.05 -5.20
C ARG A 244 -2.84 22.12 -4.41
N LYS A 245 -3.50 23.07 -5.07
CA LYS A 245 -4.28 24.15 -4.45
C LYS A 245 -5.74 23.76 -4.23
N GLY A 246 -6.14 22.55 -4.66
CA GLY A 246 -7.49 22.03 -4.50
C GLY A 246 -8.47 22.49 -5.58
N ALA A 247 -8.01 23.16 -6.64
CA ALA A 247 -8.87 23.47 -7.78
C ALA A 247 -9.22 22.15 -8.49
N LYS A 248 -10.52 21.92 -8.68
CA LYS A 248 -11.05 20.73 -9.34
C LYS A 248 -11.61 21.12 -10.70
N ILE A 249 -11.03 20.58 -11.78
CA ILE A 249 -11.67 20.60 -13.09
C ILE A 249 -12.42 19.28 -13.21
N ALA A 250 -13.72 19.36 -13.47
CA ALA A 250 -14.55 18.20 -13.73
C ALA A 250 -15.09 18.32 -15.16
N GLU A 251 -14.83 17.30 -15.96
CA GLU A 251 -15.23 17.23 -17.37
C GLU A 251 -16.05 15.96 -17.59
N VAL A 252 -17.25 16.08 -18.13
CA VAL A 252 -18.06 14.93 -18.54
C VAL A 252 -17.44 14.35 -19.80
N ILE A 253 -16.93 13.13 -19.72
CA ILE A 253 -16.22 12.47 -20.82
C ILE A 253 -17.09 11.46 -21.57
N LEU A 254 -18.09 10.85 -20.92
CA LEU A 254 -19.12 10.02 -21.53
C LEU A 254 -20.47 10.27 -20.84
N LYS A 255 -21.56 10.20 -21.60
CA LYS A 255 -22.91 10.40 -21.06
C LYS A 255 -23.65 9.08 -20.95
N ASP A 256 -24.56 9.01 -19.98
CA ASP A 256 -25.57 7.96 -19.87
C ASP A 256 -24.99 6.52 -19.81
N ILE A 257 -23.82 6.37 -19.17
CA ILE A 257 -23.00 5.14 -19.20
C ILE A 257 -23.57 3.97 -18.39
N ALA A 258 -24.40 4.23 -17.39
CA ALA A 258 -24.80 3.19 -16.44
C ALA A 258 -26.16 3.45 -15.79
N GLN A 259 -26.84 2.37 -15.42
CA GLN A 259 -28.02 2.41 -14.55
C GLN A 259 -27.62 2.36 -13.07
N ASP A 260 -26.58 1.59 -12.76
CA ASP A 260 -26.04 1.49 -11.42
C ASP A 260 -24.56 1.79 -11.43
N ALA A 261 -24.20 2.84 -10.72
CA ALA A 261 -22.84 3.29 -10.56
C ALA A 261 -22.68 3.86 -9.16
N THR A 262 -21.43 4.04 -8.77
CA THR A 262 -21.10 4.53 -7.44
C THR A 262 -20.15 5.70 -7.47
N PRO A 263 -20.33 6.71 -6.59
CA PRO A 263 -21.19 6.72 -5.40
C PRO A 263 -22.70 6.87 -5.69
N SER A 264 -23.56 6.53 -4.72
CA SER A 264 -25.02 6.63 -4.87
C SER A 264 -25.49 8.08 -5.05
N ARG A 265 -26.66 8.26 -5.69
CA ARG A 265 -27.21 9.59 -5.97
C ARG A 265 -27.44 10.42 -4.71
N ASP A 266 -28.03 9.82 -3.69
CA ASP A 266 -28.27 10.48 -2.40
C ASP A 266 -26.95 10.92 -1.76
N SER A 267 -25.90 10.11 -1.93
CA SER A 267 -24.58 10.46 -1.41
C SER A 267 -23.98 11.66 -2.13
N ILE A 268 -24.23 11.84 -3.44
CA ILE A 268 -23.79 13.01 -4.19
C ILE A 268 -24.61 14.25 -3.83
N LEU A 269 -25.92 14.10 -3.65
CA LEU A 269 -26.81 15.21 -3.29
C LEU A 269 -26.49 15.75 -1.89
N ASN A 270 -26.22 14.86 -0.94
CA ASN A 270 -25.98 15.25 0.46
C ASN A 270 -24.54 15.72 0.72
N ASN A 271 -23.54 15.14 0.06
CA ASN A 271 -22.13 15.40 0.33
C ASN A 271 -21.43 16.19 -0.78
N GLY A 272 -22.17 16.61 -1.81
CA GLY A 272 -21.64 17.10 -3.07
C GLY A 272 -21.09 15.95 -3.94
N PRO A 273 -20.82 16.20 -5.23
CA PRO A 273 -20.12 15.24 -6.07
C PRO A 273 -18.84 14.84 -5.34
N TYR A 274 -18.63 13.53 -5.10
CA TYR A 274 -17.42 13.05 -4.43
C TYR A 274 -16.20 13.64 -5.13
N THR A 275 -15.53 14.59 -4.49
CA THR A 275 -14.43 15.33 -5.13
C THR A 275 -13.09 14.95 -4.55
N ASP A 276 -13.08 14.26 -3.41
CA ASP A 276 -11.85 13.97 -2.72
C ASP A 276 -11.54 12.46 -2.71
N PRO A 277 -10.60 11.97 -3.54
CA PRO A 277 -10.09 10.61 -3.41
C PRO A 277 -9.50 10.34 -2.00
N TYR A 278 -9.16 11.38 -1.24
CA TYR A 278 -8.79 11.25 0.18
C TYR A 278 -9.99 11.07 1.11
N ARG A 279 -11.21 11.52 0.75
CA ARG A 279 -12.42 11.22 1.53
C ARG A 279 -12.93 9.79 1.31
N GLN A 280 -12.60 9.17 0.17
CA GLN A 280 -12.84 7.73 -0.01
C GLN A 280 -12.06 6.87 1.00
N LEU A 281 -10.98 7.41 1.59
CA LEU A 281 -10.13 6.71 2.57
C LEU A 281 -10.85 6.40 3.88
N TYR A 282 -12.08 6.86 4.10
CA TYR A 282 -12.83 6.61 5.34
C TYR A 282 -14.33 6.36 5.14
N SER A 283 -14.80 6.34 3.90
CA SER A 283 -16.20 6.02 3.60
C SER A 283 -16.39 4.53 3.38
N ASP A 284 -17.60 4.06 3.65
CA ASP A 284 -18.01 2.71 3.25
C ASP A 284 -17.80 2.53 1.75
N ALA A 285 -17.26 1.38 1.36
CA ALA A 285 -17.02 1.08 -0.03
C ALA A 285 -18.37 1.01 -0.73
N PRO A 286 -18.54 1.74 -1.85
CA PRO A 286 -19.75 1.66 -2.62
C PRO A 286 -20.10 0.22 -3.04
N GLN A 287 -21.39 -0.06 -3.10
CA GLN A 287 -21.94 -1.35 -3.55
C GLN A 287 -22.76 -1.16 -4.83
N ILE A 288 -22.56 -2.03 -5.82
CA ILE A 288 -23.34 -2.04 -7.08
C ILE A 288 -24.05 -3.38 -7.30
N GLY A 289 -25.20 -3.34 -7.97
CA GLY A 289 -26.03 -4.51 -8.26
C GLY A 289 -26.44 -5.27 -7.01
N ASP A 290 -26.37 -6.59 -7.09
CA ASP A 290 -26.77 -7.49 -5.99
C ASP A 290 -25.85 -7.40 -4.77
N ALA A 291 -24.68 -6.74 -4.87
CA ALA A 291 -23.82 -6.46 -3.72
C ALA A 291 -24.53 -5.62 -2.64
N LYS A 292 -25.53 -4.80 -3.03
CA LYS A 292 -26.36 -4.02 -2.11
C LYS A 292 -27.17 -4.88 -1.13
N GLN A 293 -27.41 -6.14 -1.49
CA GLN A 293 -28.12 -7.12 -0.66
C GLN A 293 -27.15 -8.08 0.07
N SER A 294 -25.83 -7.89 -0.09
CA SER A 294 -24.84 -8.76 0.51
C SER A 294 -24.85 -8.67 2.04
N ASP A 295 -24.53 -9.80 2.67
CA ASP A 295 -24.27 -9.86 4.11
C ASP A 295 -22.94 -9.19 4.47
N TRP A 296 -22.05 -8.95 3.50
CA TRP A 296 -20.83 -8.20 3.72
C TRP A 296 -21.11 -6.69 3.74
N TYR A 297 -20.51 -6.01 4.71
CA TYR A 297 -20.72 -4.59 4.99
C TYR A 297 -19.48 -3.97 5.66
N ASP A 298 -19.55 -2.66 5.92
CA ASP A 298 -18.51 -1.91 6.64
C ASP A 298 -17.15 -2.03 5.94
N PHE A 299 -17.18 -2.02 4.60
CA PHE A 299 -15.96 -2.00 3.81
C PHE A 299 -15.33 -0.63 3.93
N ARG A 300 -14.17 -0.53 4.57
CA ARG A 300 -13.47 0.75 4.66
C ARG A 300 -12.06 0.59 4.15
N THR A 301 -11.55 1.67 3.60
CA THR A 301 -10.10 1.81 3.40
C THR A 301 -9.52 2.62 4.54
N GLY A 302 -8.20 2.71 4.59
CA GLY A 302 -7.53 3.75 5.35
C GLY A 302 -6.53 4.52 4.50
N SER A 303 -5.99 5.59 5.07
CA SER A 303 -5.00 6.45 4.43
C SER A 303 -3.64 5.81 4.23
N TRP A 304 -3.31 4.82 5.06
CA TRP A 304 -1.99 4.18 5.06
C TRP A 304 -2.03 2.75 4.50
N SER A 305 -0.89 2.28 4.00
CA SER A 305 -0.76 0.91 3.46
C SER A 305 -1.06 -0.19 4.50
N TRP A 306 -0.82 0.10 5.78
CA TRP A 306 -1.17 -0.79 6.90
C TRP A 306 -2.67 -0.94 7.08
N GLU A 307 -3.43 0.15 6.90
CA GLU A 307 -4.87 0.11 7.08
C GLU A 307 -5.52 -0.71 5.95
N GLY A 308 -5.00 -0.57 4.73
CA GLY A 308 -5.44 -1.37 3.58
C GLY A 308 -6.95 -1.23 3.35
N PHE A 309 -7.65 -2.35 3.20
CA PHE A 309 -9.11 -2.39 3.37
C PHE A 309 -9.54 -3.51 4.30
N TRP A 310 -10.62 -3.30 5.03
CA TRP A 310 -11.29 -4.34 5.82
C TRP A 310 -12.77 -4.40 5.52
N GLY A 311 -13.41 -5.52 5.85
CA GLY A 311 -14.85 -5.71 5.75
C GLY A 311 -15.35 -6.72 6.76
N ARG A 312 -16.65 -6.68 7.05
CA ARG A 312 -17.31 -7.58 8.02
C ARG A 312 -18.52 -8.24 7.40
N ASN A 313 -18.83 -9.46 7.83
CA ASN A 313 -20.04 -10.16 7.43
C ASN A 313 -21.07 -10.11 8.57
N LYS A 314 -22.27 -9.57 8.31
CA LYS A 314 -23.33 -9.35 9.32
C LYS A 314 -23.75 -10.65 10.01
N LYS A 315 -23.93 -11.72 9.23
CA LYS A 315 -24.46 -13.00 9.74
C LYS A 315 -23.42 -13.81 10.48
N THR A 316 -22.19 -13.86 9.96
CA THR A 316 -21.15 -14.76 10.47
C THR A 316 -20.13 -14.06 11.37
N ASN A 317 -20.15 -12.73 11.44
CA ASN A 317 -19.13 -11.90 12.09
C ASN A 317 -17.70 -12.17 11.58
N LYS A 318 -17.55 -12.83 10.43
CA LYS A 318 -16.26 -12.99 9.76
C LYS A 318 -15.72 -11.62 9.38
N LYS A 319 -14.42 -11.46 9.52
CA LYS A 319 -13.68 -10.25 9.12
C LYS A 319 -12.72 -10.61 8.00
N VAL A 320 -12.58 -9.69 7.06
CA VAL A 320 -11.50 -9.70 6.07
C VAL A 320 -10.67 -8.45 6.26
N HIS A 321 -9.37 -8.57 6.10
CA HIS A 321 -8.43 -7.47 6.10
C HIS A 321 -7.35 -7.77 5.07
N VAL A 322 -7.12 -6.81 4.17
CA VAL A 322 -6.12 -6.91 3.11
C VAL A 322 -5.29 -5.64 3.17
N SER A 323 -4.05 -5.79 3.61
CA SER A 323 -3.07 -4.72 3.75
C SER A 323 -1.68 -5.23 3.39
N PHE A 324 -0.83 -4.33 2.93
CA PHE A 324 0.56 -4.65 2.67
C PHE A 324 1.49 -3.47 2.99
N GLU A 325 2.09 -3.51 4.17
CA GLU A 325 3.08 -2.56 4.64
C GLU A 325 4.29 -3.31 5.23
N ILE A 326 5.44 -3.18 4.57
CA ILE A 326 6.73 -3.77 4.98
C ILE A 326 7.86 -2.76 4.71
N PRO A 327 9.05 -2.88 5.32
CA PRO A 327 10.13 -1.89 5.19
C PRO A 327 10.59 -1.59 3.75
N TYR A 328 10.46 -2.56 2.86
CA TYR A 328 10.85 -2.47 1.45
C TYR A 328 9.65 -2.28 0.50
N GLY A 329 8.45 -2.22 1.07
CA GLY A 329 7.21 -2.15 0.32
C GLY A 329 7.15 -0.82 -0.41
N ASN A 330 6.83 -0.87 -1.70
CA ASN A 330 6.28 0.33 -2.32
C ASN A 330 5.01 0.69 -1.56
N TYR A 331 4.66 1.98 -1.51
CA TYR A 331 3.43 2.45 -0.86
C TYR A 331 2.20 1.84 -1.56
N TRP A 332 1.82 0.63 -1.13
CA TRP A 332 0.72 -0.18 -1.64
C TRP A 332 -0.54 0.12 -0.83
N TRP A 333 -0.87 1.41 -0.79
CA TRP A 333 -2.17 1.87 -0.31
C TRP A 333 -3.29 1.26 -1.13
N VAL A 334 -4.40 0.95 -0.47
CA VAL A 334 -5.63 0.51 -1.11
C VAL A 334 -6.53 1.72 -1.31
N ARG A 335 -7.06 1.90 -2.53
CA ARG A 335 -7.95 3.01 -2.90
C ARG A 335 -9.07 2.53 -3.83
N PHE A 336 -10.07 3.38 -4.05
CA PHE A 336 -11.14 3.14 -5.03
C PHE A 336 -11.83 1.77 -4.86
N VAL A 337 -12.13 1.42 -3.61
CA VAL A 337 -12.76 0.14 -3.28
C VAL A 337 -14.23 0.18 -3.72
N THR A 338 -14.66 -0.82 -4.47
CA THR A 338 -16.06 -1.03 -4.86
C THR A 338 -16.43 -2.49 -4.61
N HIS A 339 -17.55 -2.72 -3.93
CA HIS A 339 -18.13 -4.04 -3.72
C HIS A 339 -19.04 -4.38 -4.90
N LEU A 340 -18.59 -5.37 -5.67
CA LEU A 340 -19.22 -5.88 -6.87
C LEU A 340 -20.15 -7.06 -6.56
N PRO A 341 -21.04 -7.43 -7.51
CA PRO A 341 -21.81 -8.67 -7.43
C PRO A 341 -20.94 -9.90 -7.18
N THR A 342 -21.54 -10.96 -6.65
CA THR A 342 -20.85 -12.22 -6.29
C THR A 342 -19.76 -12.06 -5.21
N ASP A 343 -19.92 -11.05 -4.35
CA ASP A 343 -19.02 -10.77 -3.22
C ASP A 343 -17.55 -10.62 -3.64
N LYS A 344 -17.35 -9.84 -4.71
CA LYS A 344 -16.02 -9.42 -5.15
C LYS A 344 -15.77 -7.98 -4.75
N ILE A 345 -14.52 -7.65 -4.49
CA ILE A 345 -14.08 -6.28 -4.22
C ILE A 345 -13.11 -5.86 -5.32
N LEU A 346 -13.47 -4.83 -6.07
CA LEU A 346 -12.56 -4.13 -6.98
C LEU A 346 -11.85 -3.03 -6.21
N PHE A 347 -10.53 -2.90 -6.38
CA PHE A 347 -9.77 -1.85 -5.72
C PHE A 347 -8.49 -1.52 -6.49
N GLN A 348 -7.93 -0.37 -6.22
CA GLN A 348 -6.58 -0.02 -6.65
C GLN A 348 -5.58 -0.34 -5.54
N LEU A 349 -4.52 -1.08 -5.86
CA LEU A 349 -3.37 -1.34 -5.03
C LEU A 349 -2.17 -0.49 -5.49
N GLY A 350 -1.59 0.29 -4.58
CA GLY A 350 -0.47 1.16 -4.94
C GLY A 350 -0.88 2.26 -5.91
N ARG A 351 -0.01 2.56 -6.88
CA ARG A 351 -0.21 3.70 -7.81
C ARG A 351 -0.94 3.31 -9.09
N ASP A 352 -0.87 2.04 -9.47
CA ASP A 352 -1.05 1.62 -10.86
C ASP A 352 -1.61 0.20 -11.01
N GLN A 353 -2.08 -0.45 -9.95
CA GLN A 353 -2.58 -1.82 -10.02
C GLN A 353 -4.05 -1.87 -9.69
N ILE A 354 -4.87 -2.34 -10.62
CA ILE A 354 -6.29 -2.59 -10.36
C ILE A 354 -6.41 -4.07 -10.05
N CYS A 355 -6.93 -4.37 -8.87
CA CYS A 355 -6.99 -5.71 -8.31
C CYS A 355 -8.44 -6.09 -8.01
N LEU A 356 -8.70 -7.40 -8.04
CA LEU A 356 -9.96 -8.00 -7.64
C LEU A 356 -9.71 -8.93 -6.45
N TYR A 357 -10.58 -8.86 -5.44
CA TYR A 357 -10.56 -9.74 -4.28
C TYR A 357 -11.86 -10.54 -4.17
N ASP A 358 -11.76 -11.85 -3.97
CA ASP A 358 -12.88 -12.73 -3.65
C ASP A 358 -12.98 -12.91 -2.14
N LEU A 359 -14.06 -12.39 -1.55
CA LEU A 359 -14.31 -12.42 -0.11
C LEU A 359 -14.45 -13.84 0.44
N ASN A 360 -15.01 -14.75 -0.36
CA ASN A 360 -15.32 -16.11 0.06
C ASN A 360 -14.11 -17.03 -0.06
N LYS A 361 -13.35 -16.88 -1.15
CA LYS A 361 -12.15 -17.70 -1.44
C LYS A 361 -10.86 -17.11 -0.86
N LYS A 362 -10.88 -15.87 -0.34
CA LYS A 362 -9.69 -15.09 0.07
C LYS A 362 -8.62 -15.07 -1.02
N GLN A 363 -9.07 -14.86 -2.25
CA GLN A 363 -8.21 -14.82 -3.43
C GLN A 363 -8.06 -13.39 -3.90
N VAL A 364 -6.86 -13.02 -4.31
CA VAL A 364 -6.59 -11.71 -4.91
C VAL A 364 -5.92 -11.91 -6.28
N ALA A 365 -6.37 -11.17 -7.28
CA ALA A 365 -5.78 -11.18 -8.61
C ALA A 365 -5.56 -9.75 -9.11
N LEU A 366 -4.53 -9.59 -9.95
CA LEU A 366 -4.31 -8.38 -10.72
C LEU A 366 -5.24 -8.42 -11.94
N VAL A 367 -6.05 -7.38 -12.12
CA VAL A 367 -6.94 -7.23 -13.27
C VAL A 367 -6.22 -6.57 -14.43
N THR A 368 -5.67 -5.38 -14.18
CA THR A 368 -4.93 -4.61 -15.18
C THR A 368 -4.05 -3.57 -14.50
N LYS A 369 -3.15 -2.96 -15.29
CA LYS A 369 -2.34 -1.83 -14.86
C LYS A 369 -3.08 -0.52 -15.19
N GLY A 370 -3.41 0.24 -14.15
CA GLY A 370 -4.21 1.44 -14.28
C GLY A 370 -4.47 2.10 -12.93
N ARG A 371 -5.13 3.26 -12.98
CA ARG A 371 -5.50 4.02 -11.78
C ARG A 371 -6.94 4.50 -11.86
N SER A 372 -7.49 4.81 -10.68
CA SER A 372 -8.84 5.28 -10.47
C SER A 372 -9.90 4.38 -11.12
N PRO A 373 -9.93 3.06 -10.82
CA PRO A 373 -10.96 2.19 -11.35
C PRO A 373 -12.35 2.67 -10.90
N LEU A 374 -13.31 2.58 -11.81
CA LEU A 374 -14.72 2.83 -11.58
C LEU A 374 -15.50 1.66 -12.17
N ALA A 375 -16.22 0.93 -11.31
CA ALA A 375 -17.09 -0.15 -11.75
C ALA A 375 -18.53 0.36 -11.90
N VAL A 376 -19.19 -0.10 -12.96
CA VAL A 376 -20.60 0.18 -13.22
C VAL A 376 -21.32 -1.06 -13.73
N ILE A 377 -22.65 -1.07 -13.59
CA ILE A 377 -23.52 -2.02 -14.29
C ILE A 377 -24.18 -1.26 -15.43
N GLU A 378 -23.78 -1.63 -16.64
CA GLU A 378 -24.34 -1.08 -17.85
C GLU A 378 -25.82 -1.47 -17.99
N LYS A 379 -26.54 -0.63 -18.72
CA LYS A 379 -27.90 -0.95 -19.14
C LYS A 379 -27.82 -2.19 -20.06
N LYS A 380 -28.37 -3.33 -19.63
CA LYS A 380 -28.71 -4.41 -20.57
C LYS A 380 -29.67 -3.80 -21.59
N ASP A 381 -29.22 -3.74 -22.83
CA ASP A 381 -29.79 -3.05 -23.99
C ASP A 381 -31.29 -2.76 -23.92
N GLN A 382 -31.64 -1.50 -24.23
CA GLN A 382 -32.68 -1.32 -25.23
C GLN A 382 -32.11 -1.95 -26.49
N THR A 383 -32.62 -3.10 -26.89
CA THR A 383 -32.40 -3.65 -28.24
C THR A 383 -32.42 -2.47 -29.21
N PRO A 384 -31.44 -2.30 -30.12
CA PRO A 384 -31.54 -1.32 -31.17
C PRO A 384 -32.92 -1.52 -31.79
N VAL A 385 -33.80 -0.51 -31.70
CA VAL A 385 -35.05 -0.54 -32.44
C VAL A 385 -34.59 -0.67 -33.89
N GLU A 386 -34.85 -1.82 -34.50
CA GLU A 386 -34.71 -1.96 -35.95
C GLU A 386 -35.37 -0.74 -36.55
N GLU A 387 -34.58 0.10 -37.22
CA GLU A 387 -35.08 1.20 -37.99
C GLU A 387 -36.06 0.60 -38.99
N ASP A 388 -37.36 0.73 -38.68
CA ASP A 388 -38.43 0.26 -39.55
C ASP A 388 -38.28 1.02 -40.86
N THR A 389 -37.63 0.37 -41.82
CA THR A 389 -37.32 0.92 -43.13
C THR A 389 -38.56 0.91 -44.03
N THR A 390 -39.74 0.74 -43.44
CA THR A 390 -41.02 0.64 -44.13
C THR A 390 -41.80 1.95 -43.99
N GLN A 391 -41.37 3.01 -44.69
CA GLN A 391 -42.25 3.99 -45.34
C GLN A 391 -41.46 5.13 -45.98
N LYS A 392 -41.00 4.87 -47.21
CA LYS A 392 -40.87 5.90 -48.24
C LYS A 392 -41.09 5.24 -49.60
N ASN A 393 -42.35 5.03 -49.92
CA ASN A 393 -42.89 5.07 -51.28
C ASN A 393 -44.37 5.43 -51.11
N ASP A 394 -44.75 6.52 -51.78
CA ASP A 394 -46.10 7.08 -51.98
C ASP A 394 -46.37 8.41 -51.25
N LEU A 395 -45.89 9.50 -51.87
CA LEU A 395 -46.71 10.63 -52.39
C LEU A 395 -45.83 11.73 -52.97
#